data_AF-A0A382V237-F1
#
_entry.id   AF-A0A382V237-F1
#
_cell.length_a   1.000
_cell.length_b   1.000
_cell.length_c   1.000
_cell.angle_alpha   90.00
_cell.angle_beta   90.00
_cell.angle_gamma   90.00
#
_symmetry.space_group_name_H-M   'P 1'
#
loop_
_entity.id
_entity.type
_entity.pdbx_description
1 polymer ?
#
loop_
_entity_poly.entity_id
_entity_poly.type
_entity_poly.pdbx_seq_one_letter_code
_entity_poly.pdbx_strand_id
1 'polypeptide(L)'
;FELKNGDVFVVYPVINDLKKAVLVSGHARQPGFFHWKEGMRISDLFRTPSDLLSMTDLHYVLVKREDKLTNNYQFLQTDLEEIFKNGSSDANIPLYEKDEIILLPSLLSPELITTKLIQEQYLFDKEKNQWVGEDEWTSLTYLRKSVMVESSIEPTNRSIGSPNDLGTSDNINIQEETTHRYYEYSIYDYCSIPEEMVSQIVISSGYSSKKAEQAKQLVPLEELENINRPEDVISLQIRIENKNIKSRELEKKQKSEIATMITQECRKQLLDEQIDIINRQIIPTQRK
;
A
#
# COMPACT_ATOMS: atom_id res chain seq x y z
N PHE A 1 -16.54 22.69 31.31
CA PHE A 1 -17.31 21.54 31.82
C PHE A 1 -16.34 20.40 32.05
N GLU A 2 -16.33 19.78 33.23
CA GLU A 2 -15.54 18.59 33.52
C GLU A 2 -16.40 17.35 33.32
N LEU A 3 -15.86 16.36 32.61
CA LEU A 3 -16.52 15.08 32.34
C LEU A 3 -16.51 14.19 33.58
N LYS A 4 -17.57 13.39 33.75
CA LYS A 4 -17.71 12.46 34.88
C LYS A 4 -17.81 11.02 34.40
N ASN A 5 -17.51 10.12 35.33
CA ASN A 5 -17.61 8.68 35.06
C ASN A 5 -19.06 8.30 34.77
N GLY A 6 -19.29 7.65 33.63
CA GLY A 6 -20.63 7.30 33.13
C GLY A 6 -21.17 8.23 32.04
N ASP A 7 -20.45 9.30 31.69
CA ASP A 7 -20.82 10.14 30.55
C ASP A 7 -20.57 9.37 29.24
N VAL A 8 -21.62 9.21 28.43
CA VAL A 8 -21.55 8.60 27.10
C VAL A 8 -21.59 9.73 26.08
N PHE A 9 -20.49 9.91 25.35
CA PHE A 9 -20.44 10.86 24.25
C PHE A 9 -20.77 10.14 22.95
N VAL A 10 -21.91 10.50 22.34
CA VAL A 10 -22.32 9.96 21.04
C VAL A 10 -22.04 11.03 19.99
N VAL A 11 -21.04 10.80 19.15
CA VAL A 11 -20.79 11.63 17.97
C VAL A 11 -21.69 11.12 16.86
N TYR A 12 -22.74 11.88 16.55
CA TYR A 12 -23.62 11.53 15.43
C TYR A 12 -22.91 11.81 14.09
N PRO A 13 -23.02 10.92 13.10
CA PRO A 13 -22.52 11.20 11.76
C PRO A 13 -23.27 12.41 11.19
N VAL A 14 -22.52 13.44 10.79
CA VAL A 14 -23.10 14.62 10.14
C VAL A 14 -23.55 14.20 8.75
N ILE A 15 -24.83 14.39 8.43
CA ILE A 15 -25.38 14.22 7.07
C ILE A 15 -24.48 15.01 6.13
N ASN A 16 -23.99 14.35 5.08
CA ASN A 16 -22.87 14.73 4.21
C ASN A 16 -23.17 15.95 3.31
N ASP A 17 -23.55 17.07 3.91
CA ASP A 17 -23.50 18.40 3.35
C ASP A 17 -22.20 19.04 3.89
N LEU A 18 -21.04 18.49 3.49
CA LEU A 18 -19.71 19.09 3.69
C LEU A 18 -19.58 20.38 2.85
N LYS A 19 -20.47 21.33 3.09
CA LYS A 19 -20.44 22.69 2.56
C LYS A 19 -19.33 23.39 3.35
N LYS A 20 -18.24 23.79 2.68
CA LYS A 20 -17.01 24.38 3.25
C LYS A 20 -15.94 23.42 3.80
N ALA A 21 -15.59 22.39 3.03
CA ALA A 21 -14.39 21.59 3.30
C ALA A 21 -13.52 21.44 2.05
N VAL A 22 -12.22 21.24 2.23
CA VAL A 22 -11.26 20.77 1.22
C VAL A 22 -10.84 19.36 1.62
N LEU A 23 -10.75 18.44 0.67
CA LEU A 23 -10.26 17.09 0.89
C LEU A 23 -8.76 17.03 0.59
N VAL A 24 -7.97 16.41 1.46
CA VAL A 24 -6.58 16.02 1.17
C VAL A 24 -6.53 14.50 1.06
N SER A 25 -6.00 13.99 -0.05
CA SER A 25 -5.93 12.55 -0.36
C SER A 25 -4.57 12.15 -0.94
N GLY A 26 -4.37 10.84 -1.11
CA GLY A 26 -3.13 10.26 -1.64
C GLY A 26 -2.01 10.13 -0.61
N HIS A 27 -0.78 10.45 -1.02
CA HIS A 27 0.44 10.34 -0.21
C HIS A 27 0.57 11.49 0.79
N ALA A 28 -0.41 11.60 1.69
CA ALA A 28 -0.56 12.64 2.69
C ALA A 28 -0.34 12.12 4.11
N ARG A 29 0.22 12.95 4.99
CA ARG A 29 0.44 12.58 6.40
C ARG A 29 -0.86 12.43 7.17
N GLN A 30 -1.82 13.29 6.86
CA GLN A 30 -3.15 13.31 7.46
C GLN A 30 -4.18 13.50 6.34
N PRO A 31 -4.55 12.41 5.64
CA PRO A 31 -5.62 12.47 4.65
C PRO A 31 -6.96 12.73 5.35
N GLY A 32 -7.89 13.37 4.64
CA GLY A 32 -9.23 13.67 5.12
C GLY A 32 -9.69 15.09 4.85
N PHE A 33 -10.80 15.47 5.47
CA PHE A 33 -11.43 16.77 5.25
C PHE A 33 -10.84 17.84 6.17
N PHE A 34 -10.44 18.96 5.57
CA PHE A 34 -9.99 20.17 6.23
C PHE A 34 -11.05 21.25 6.09
N HIS A 35 -11.25 22.03 7.15
CA HIS A 35 -12.22 23.12 7.14
C HIS A 35 -11.76 24.24 6.20
N TRP A 36 -12.59 24.56 5.20
CA TRP A 36 -12.31 25.61 4.23
C TRP A 36 -12.75 26.98 4.75
N LYS A 37 -11.95 28.01 4.46
CA LYS A 37 -12.25 29.41 4.76
C LYS A 37 -12.01 30.28 3.52
N GLU A 38 -12.75 31.38 3.43
CA GLU A 38 -12.56 32.36 2.36
C GLU A 38 -11.12 32.87 2.32
N GLY A 39 -10.53 32.95 1.12
CA GLY A 39 -9.13 33.36 0.92
C GLY A 39 -8.06 32.31 1.21
N MET A 40 -8.45 31.09 1.59
CA MET A 40 -7.52 29.98 1.86
C MET A 40 -6.73 29.57 0.62
N ARG A 41 -5.46 29.20 0.81
CA ARG A 41 -4.53 28.74 -0.24
C ARG A 41 -3.86 27.42 0.14
N ILE A 42 -3.13 26.82 -0.81
CA ILE A 42 -2.35 25.60 -0.59
C ILE A 42 -1.38 25.74 0.59
N SER A 43 -0.70 26.88 0.71
CA SER A 43 0.24 27.15 1.80
C SER A 43 -0.39 27.15 3.19
N ASP A 44 -1.71 27.32 3.31
CA ASP A 44 -2.40 27.29 4.60
C ASP A 44 -2.53 25.85 5.14
N LEU A 45 -2.58 24.86 4.24
CA LEU A 45 -2.59 23.43 4.56
C LEU A 45 -1.18 22.85 4.70
N PHE A 46 -0.29 23.21 3.77
CA PHE A 46 1.09 22.74 3.75
C PHE A 46 2.01 23.94 3.92
N ARG A 47 2.41 24.22 5.16
CA ARG A 47 3.24 25.40 5.49
C ARG A 47 4.71 25.12 5.29
N THR A 48 5.10 23.88 5.57
CA THR A 48 6.50 23.44 5.54
C THR A 48 6.59 22.02 4.98
N PRO A 49 7.78 21.60 4.50
CA PRO A 49 8.01 20.21 4.13
C PRO A 49 7.70 19.21 5.25
N SER A 50 7.75 19.64 6.52
CA SER A 50 7.46 18.79 7.67
C SER A 50 5.97 18.42 7.80
N ASP A 51 5.08 19.09 7.06
CA ASP A 51 3.65 18.77 7.01
C ASP A 51 3.34 17.61 6.05
N LEU A 52 4.31 17.19 5.24
CA LEU A 52 4.19 16.14 4.23
C LEU A 52 4.77 14.81 4.72
N LEU A 53 4.43 13.73 4.03
CA LEU A 53 5.13 12.46 4.20
C LEU A 53 6.52 12.55 3.55
N SER A 54 7.45 11.73 4.05
CA SER A 54 8.70 11.49 3.32
C SER A 54 8.38 10.93 1.95
N MET A 55 9.10 11.36 0.92
CA MET A 55 8.88 10.91 -0.47
C MET A 55 7.54 11.39 -1.07
N THR A 56 6.94 12.47 -0.57
CA THR A 56 5.93 13.23 -1.34
C THR A 56 6.59 13.92 -2.54
N ASP A 57 5.93 13.91 -3.69
CA ASP A 57 6.31 14.67 -4.88
C ASP A 57 5.95 16.15 -4.68
N LEU A 58 6.97 16.99 -4.54
CA LEU A 58 6.78 18.42 -4.33
C LEU A 58 6.45 19.16 -5.62
N HIS A 59 6.89 18.64 -6.77
CA HIS A 59 6.73 19.32 -8.05
C HIS A 59 5.39 19.02 -8.70
N TYR A 60 4.70 17.97 -8.27
CA TYR A 60 3.46 17.54 -8.90
C TYR A 60 2.38 17.21 -7.88
N VAL A 61 1.65 18.24 -7.48
CA VAL A 61 0.41 18.13 -6.70
C VAL A 61 -0.77 18.44 -7.59
N LEU A 62 -1.82 17.62 -7.51
CA LEU A 62 -3.04 17.82 -8.28
C LEU A 62 -4.14 18.40 -7.39
N VAL A 63 -4.82 19.41 -7.88
CA VAL A 63 -6.04 19.93 -7.29
C VAL A 63 -7.18 19.70 -8.26
N LYS A 64 -8.09 18.81 -7.85
CA LYS A 64 -9.33 18.53 -8.54
C LYS A 64 -10.40 19.49 -8.01
N ARG A 65 -11.06 20.16 -8.95
CA ARG A 65 -12.04 21.21 -8.65
C ARG A 65 -13.29 21.00 -9.48
N GLU A 66 -14.45 21.09 -8.83
CA GLU A 66 -15.74 21.07 -9.50
C GLU A 66 -16.05 22.46 -10.08
N ASP A 67 -16.35 22.53 -11.37
CA ASP A 67 -16.90 23.73 -12.00
C ASP A 67 -18.39 23.84 -11.66
N LYS A 68 -18.77 24.91 -10.94
CA LYS A 68 -20.13 25.09 -10.42
C LYS A 68 -21.21 25.28 -11.50
N LEU A 69 -20.83 25.60 -12.73
CA LEU A 69 -21.78 25.85 -13.83
C LEU A 69 -22.04 24.57 -14.63
N THR A 70 -20.99 23.80 -14.86
CA THR A 70 -21.04 22.60 -15.72
C THR A 70 -21.09 21.30 -14.93
N ASN A 71 -20.79 21.34 -13.62
CA ASN A 71 -20.55 20.18 -12.75
C ASN A 71 -19.44 19.24 -13.26
N ASN A 72 -18.57 19.74 -14.13
CA ASN A 72 -17.39 19.04 -14.62
C ASN A 72 -16.22 19.26 -13.68
N TYR A 73 -15.32 18.27 -13.57
CA TYR A 73 -14.07 18.45 -12.86
C TYR A 73 -12.99 19.04 -13.76
N GLN A 74 -12.25 20.00 -13.22
CA GLN A 74 -11.00 20.53 -13.74
C GLN A 74 -9.85 20.13 -12.81
N PHE A 75 -8.66 19.99 -13.38
CA PHE A 75 -7.46 19.60 -12.65
C PHE A 75 -6.41 20.69 -12.80
N LEU A 76 -5.93 21.20 -11.67
CA LEU A 76 -4.87 22.20 -11.57
C LEU A 76 -3.63 21.51 -11.01
N GLN A 77 -2.47 21.73 -11.62
CA GLN A 77 -1.19 21.29 -11.06
C GLN A 77 -0.54 22.44 -10.29
N THR A 78 0.11 22.12 -9.18
CA THR A 78 0.90 23.06 -8.39
C THR A 78 2.20 22.42 -7.90
N ASP A 79 3.20 23.27 -7.64
CA ASP A 79 4.53 22.94 -7.13
C ASP A 79 4.69 23.47 -5.70
N LEU A 80 4.73 22.56 -4.73
CA LEU A 80 4.93 22.88 -3.31
C LEU A 80 6.34 23.40 -3.02
N GLU A 81 7.36 22.98 -3.76
CA GLU A 81 8.73 23.47 -3.57
C GLU A 81 8.80 24.97 -3.87
N GLU A 82 8.11 25.43 -4.92
CA GLU A 82 8.00 26.86 -5.24
C GLU A 82 7.26 27.63 -4.14
N ILE A 83 6.17 27.08 -3.61
CA ILE A 83 5.40 27.69 -2.50
C ILE A 83 6.25 27.81 -1.23
N PHE A 84 7.04 26.78 -0.90
CA PHE A 84 7.90 26.80 0.28
C PHE A 84 9.04 27.82 0.14
N LYS A 85 9.56 28.03 -1.08
CA LYS A 85 10.58 29.07 -1.36
C LYS A 85 9.97 30.47 -1.34
N ASN A 86 8.78 30.63 -1.91
CA ASN A 86 8.09 31.91 -2.01
C ASN A 86 6.57 31.71 -1.90
N GLY A 87 5.99 32.01 -0.74
CA GLY A 87 4.54 31.89 -0.51
C GLY A 87 3.67 32.83 -1.35
N SER A 88 4.26 33.79 -2.06
CA SER A 88 3.56 34.67 -3.02
C SER A 88 3.67 34.19 -4.47
N SER A 89 4.19 32.98 -4.72
CA SER A 89 4.24 32.39 -6.06
C SER A 89 2.85 32.13 -6.64
N ASP A 90 2.78 32.09 -7.97
CA ASP A 90 1.56 31.72 -8.69
C ASP A 90 1.18 30.25 -8.44
N ALA A 91 2.16 29.41 -8.06
CA ALA A 91 1.92 28.04 -7.61
C ALA A 91 1.04 27.98 -6.35
N ASN A 92 1.02 29.01 -5.50
CA ASN A 92 0.20 29.04 -4.29
C ASN A 92 -1.28 29.31 -4.59
N ILE A 93 -1.92 28.40 -5.32
CA ILE A 93 -3.27 28.59 -5.85
C ILE A 93 -4.32 28.76 -4.73
N PRO A 94 -5.34 29.62 -4.93
CA PRO A 94 -6.46 29.74 -4.01
C PRO A 94 -7.27 28.45 -4.01
N LEU A 95 -7.70 28.03 -2.82
CA LEU A 95 -8.56 26.88 -2.61
C LEU A 95 -10.02 27.32 -2.50
N TYR A 96 -10.92 26.50 -3.01
CA TYR A 96 -12.37 26.65 -2.87
C TYR A 96 -12.96 25.46 -2.13
N GLU A 97 -14.18 25.64 -1.62
CA GLU A 97 -14.94 24.53 -1.06
C GLU A 97 -15.07 23.38 -2.06
N LYS A 98 -14.99 22.15 -1.55
CA LYS A 98 -15.01 20.88 -2.29
C LYS A 98 -13.82 20.63 -3.21
N ASP A 99 -12.78 21.45 -3.16
CA ASP A 99 -11.53 21.07 -3.80
C ASP A 99 -10.98 19.80 -3.15
N GLU A 100 -10.38 18.95 -3.98
CA GLU A 100 -9.63 17.79 -3.55
C GLU A 100 -8.16 17.96 -3.95
N ILE A 101 -7.26 17.92 -2.97
CA ILE A 101 -5.82 18.00 -3.14
C ILE A 101 -5.24 16.59 -3.05
N ILE A 102 -4.67 16.13 -4.15
CA ILE A 102 -4.14 14.78 -4.30
C ILE A 102 -2.61 14.88 -4.29
N LEU A 103 -1.99 14.34 -3.24
CA LEU A 103 -0.54 14.25 -3.11
C LEU A 103 -0.04 12.95 -3.74
N LEU A 104 0.96 13.06 -4.61
CA LEU A 104 1.59 11.89 -5.24
C LEU A 104 2.91 11.54 -4.54
N PRO A 105 3.31 10.26 -4.52
CA PRO A 105 4.64 9.88 -4.08
C PRO A 105 5.71 10.12 -5.17
N SER A 106 6.93 10.48 -4.77
CA SER A 106 8.08 10.71 -5.66
C SER A 106 8.89 9.46 -5.93
N LEU A 107 9.39 8.79 -4.88
CA LEU A 107 10.12 7.52 -4.97
C LEU A 107 9.98 6.74 -3.67
N LEU A 108 9.10 5.74 -3.66
CA LEU A 108 8.77 4.93 -2.48
C LEU A 108 9.83 3.86 -2.20
N SER A 109 10.07 3.62 -0.90
CA SER A 109 10.88 2.49 -0.42
C SER A 109 10.00 1.27 -0.14
N PRO A 110 10.47 0.04 -0.44
CA PRO A 110 9.82 -1.19 -0.01
C PRO A 110 9.58 -1.28 1.51
N GLU A 111 10.37 -0.56 2.31
CA GLU A 111 10.25 -0.52 3.77
C GLU A 111 8.94 0.13 4.25
N LEU A 112 8.24 0.86 3.37
CA LEU A 112 6.94 1.46 3.66
C LEU A 112 5.78 0.46 3.53
N ILE A 113 6.02 -0.74 3.00
CA ILE A 113 4.98 -1.75 2.81
C ILE A 113 4.59 -2.31 4.17
N THR A 114 3.32 -2.17 4.52
CA THR A 114 2.71 -2.77 5.70
C THR A 114 1.92 -4.00 5.33
N THR A 115 2.02 -5.05 6.15
CA THR A 115 1.25 -6.28 6.00
C THR A 115 0.16 -6.34 7.06
N LYS A 116 -1.09 -6.49 6.62
CA LYS A 116 -2.24 -6.74 7.49
C LYS A 116 -2.67 -8.19 7.35
N LEU A 117 -2.63 -8.93 8.45
CA LEU A 117 -3.25 -10.25 8.51
C LEU A 117 -4.76 -10.07 8.65
N ILE A 118 -5.50 -10.60 7.70
CA ILE A 118 -6.95 -10.71 7.73
C ILE A 118 -7.24 -12.14 8.20
N GLN A 119 -7.73 -12.25 9.43
CA GLN A 119 -8.18 -13.50 10.03
C GLN A 119 -9.66 -13.36 10.37
N GLU A 120 -10.45 -14.38 10.03
CA GLU A 120 -11.86 -14.42 10.38
C GLU A 120 -12.02 -14.55 11.90
N GLN A 121 -12.78 -13.63 12.49
CA GLN A 121 -13.32 -13.79 13.84
C GLN A 121 -14.73 -14.35 13.69
N TYR A 122 -14.92 -15.56 14.20
CA TYR A 122 -16.21 -16.23 14.21
C TYR A 122 -16.82 -16.12 15.59
N LEU A 123 -18.03 -15.58 15.66
CA LEU A 123 -18.86 -15.59 16.86
C LEU A 123 -19.87 -16.73 16.75
N PHE A 124 -19.99 -17.53 17.81
CA PHE A 124 -20.99 -18.57 17.86
C PHE A 124 -22.36 -17.95 18.18
N ASP A 125 -23.26 -17.94 17.18
CA ASP A 125 -24.65 -17.56 17.36
C ASP A 125 -25.38 -18.71 18.08
N LYS A 126 -25.66 -18.51 19.37
CA LYS A 126 -26.35 -19.49 20.23
C LYS A 126 -27.81 -19.68 19.83
N GLU A 127 -28.45 -18.73 19.17
CA GLU A 127 -29.85 -18.80 18.77
C GLU A 127 -30.00 -19.61 17.48
N LYS A 128 -29.07 -19.43 16.52
CA LYS A 128 -29.05 -20.17 15.25
C LYS A 128 -28.20 -21.45 15.31
N ASN A 129 -27.51 -21.68 16.42
CA ASN A 129 -26.58 -22.80 16.62
C ASN A 129 -25.55 -22.93 15.49
N GLN A 130 -25.00 -21.78 15.07
CA GLN A 130 -24.08 -21.69 13.94
C GLN A 130 -23.00 -20.64 14.21
N TRP A 131 -21.79 -20.87 13.68
CA TRP A 131 -20.74 -19.85 13.63
C TRP A 131 -21.07 -18.78 12.60
N VAL A 132 -21.10 -17.52 13.02
CA VAL A 132 -21.35 -16.34 12.18
C VAL A 132 -20.07 -15.51 12.18
N GLY A 133 -19.59 -15.11 11.00
CA GLY A 133 -18.44 -14.21 10.89
C GLY A 133 -18.82 -12.82 11.41
N GLU A 134 -17.95 -12.20 12.21
CA GLU A 134 -18.19 -10.87 12.78
C GLU A 134 -18.30 -9.77 11.68
N ASP A 135 -17.63 -9.98 10.54
CA ASP A 135 -17.55 -9.05 9.42
C ASP A 135 -18.51 -9.41 8.29
N GLU A 136 -19.81 -9.28 8.54
CA GLU A 136 -20.83 -9.60 7.55
C GLU A 136 -21.00 -8.49 6.46
N TRP A 137 -20.66 -8.87 5.21
CA TRP A 137 -21.18 -8.36 3.93
C TRP A 137 -20.80 -6.97 3.36
N THR A 138 -19.94 -6.15 3.99
CA THR A 138 -19.62 -4.80 3.43
C THR A 138 -18.16 -4.53 3.08
N SER A 139 -17.25 -5.47 3.31
CA SER A 139 -15.83 -5.24 3.02
C SER A 139 -15.44 -5.74 1.62
N LEU A 140 -14.58 -4.97 0.93
CA LEU A 140 -13.82 -5.43 -0.25
C LEU A 140 -13.09 -6.76 0.03
N THR A 141 -12.74 -7.00 1.29
CA THR A 141 -12.18 -8.26 1.80
C THR A 141 -13.06 -9.47 1.51
N TYR A 142 -14.37 -9.38 1.74
CA TYR A 142 -15.31 -10.47 1.45
C TYR A 142 -15.39 -10.77 -0.06
N LEU A 143 -15.47 -9.72 -0.89
CA LEU A 143 -15.51 -9.87 -2.35
C LEU A 143 -14.22 -10.48 -2.91
N ARG A 144 -13.05 -10.07 -2.40
CA ARG A 144 -11.76 -10.68 -2.79
C ARG A 144 -11.73 -12.17 -2.41
N LYS A 145 -12.24 -12.53 -1.22
CA LYS A 145 -12.33 -13.92 -0.77
C LYS A 145 -13.23 -14.75 -1.68
N SER A 146 -14.43 -14.28 -2.01
CA SER A 146 -15.38 -15.04 -2.83
C SER A 146 -14.83 -15.37 -4.22
N VAL A 147 -14.06 -14.45 -4.82
CA VAL A 147 -13.42 -14.65 -6.13
C VAL A 147 -12.32 -15.72 -6.09
N MET A 148 -11.60 -15.86 -4.98
CA MET A 148 -10.49 -16.82 -4.87
C MET A 148 -10.93 -18.21 -4.38
N VAL A 149 -12.01 -18.31 -3.60
CA VAL A 149 -12.56 -19.59 -3.09
C VAL A 149 -13.09 -20.48 -4.22
N GLU A 150 -13.53 -19.94 -5.36
CA GLU A 150 -14.01 -20.75 -6.50
C GLU A 150 -12.93 -21.60 -7.18
N SER A 151 -11.63 -21.38 -6.89
CA SER A 151 -10.53 -22.10 -7.55
C SER A 151 -10.19 -23.48 -6.95
N SER A 152 -10.86 -23.94 -5.88
CA SER A 152 -10.41 -25.13 -5.12
C SER A 152 -11.49 -26.14 -4.69
N ILE A 153 -12.66 -26.17 -5.34
CA ILE A 153 -13.68 -27.21 -5.03
C ILE A 153 -13.58 -28.37 -6.04
N GLU A 154 -12.82 -29.41 -5.68
CA GLU A 154 -13.24 -30.78 -6.02
C GLU A 154 -14.19 -31.26 -4.91
N PRO A 155 -15.44 -31.65 -5.23
CA PRO A 155 -16.43 -31.99 -4.22
C PRO A 155 -16.15 -33.40 -3.69
N THR A 156 -15.51 -33.50 -2.52
CA THR A 156 -15.52 -34.76 -1.77
C THR A 156 -16.75 -34.80 -0.87
N ASN A 157 -17.76 -35.56 -1.32
CA ASN A 157 -18.87 -36.02 -0.49
C ASN A 157 -18.31 -36.69 0.77
N ARG A 158 -18.54 -36.09 1.95
CA ARG A 158 -18.44 -36.81 3.23
C ARG A 158 -19.80 -36.84 3.89
N SER A 159 -20.32 -38.06 4.04
CA SER A 159 -21.52 -38.34 4.82
C SER A 159 -21.21 -38.20 6.32
N ILE A 160 -22.23 -37.78 7.06
CA ILE A 160 -22.23 -37.66 8.51
C ILE A 160 -22.29 -39.08 9.10
N GLY A 161 -21.24 -39.45 9.85
CA GLY A 161 -21.19 -40.68 10.66
C GLY A 161 -21.47 -40.38 12.14
N SER A 162 -22.36 -41.17 12.73
CA SER A 162 -22.88 -41.07 14.11
C SER A 162 -21.81 -41.33 15.18
N PRO A 163 -21.94 -40.76 16.40
CA PRO A 163 -20.93 -40.89 17.45
C PRO A 163 -21.18 -42.16 18.27
N ASN A 164 -20.40 -43.21 18.04
CA ASN A 164 -20.05 -44.23 19.03
C ASN A 164 -19.09 -45.24 18.39
N ASP A 165 -17.79 -45.06 18.58
CA ASP A 165 -16.91 -46.21 18.81
C ASP A 165 -15.67 -45.78 19.60
N LEU A 166 -15.51 -46.40 20.77
CA LEU A 166 -14.36 -46.23 21.66
C LEU A 166 -13.37 -47.35 21.30
N GLY A 167 -12.21 -47.00 20.76
CA GLY A 167 -11.19 -47.97 20.37
C GLY A 167 -9.82 -47.32 20.22
N THR A 168 -8.90 -47.72 21.09
CA THR A 168 -7.47 -47.38 21.14
C THR A 168 -6.74 -47.55 19.81
N SER A 169 -5.99 -46.53 19.38
CA SER A 169 -4.59 -46.65 18.96
C SER A 169 -4.03 -45.27 18.65
N ASP A 170 -2.79 -45.05 19.10
CA ASP A 170 -2.00 -43.85 18.84
C ASP A 170 -1.94 -43.54 17.34
N ASN A 171 -2.56 -42.43 16.95
CA ASN A 171 -2.16 -41.62 15.82
C ASN A 171 -2.63 -40.20 16.13
N ILE A 172 -1.70 -39.37 16.62
CA ILE A 172 -1.89 -37.92 16.65
C ILE A 172 -1.86 -37.48 15.18
N ASN A 173 -3.02 -37.59 14.53
CA ASN A 173 -3.27 -36.99 13.24
C ASN A 173 -3.54 -35.52 13.53
N ILE A 174 -2.49 -34.70 13.52
CA ILE A 174 -2.64 -33.24 13.43
C ILE A 174 -3.25 -33.00 12.06
N GLN A 175 -4.58 -33.06 11.98
CA GLN A 175 -5.30 -32.43 10.89
C GLN A 175 -5.01 -30.95 11.03
N GLU A 176 -4.05 -30.46 10.25
CA GLU A 176 -3.88 -29.04 10.00
C GLU A 176 -5.21 -28.54 9.44
N GLU A 177 -6.07 -28.02 10.33
CA GLU A 177 -7.10 -27.08 9.94
C GLU A 177 -6.38 -25.95 9.21
N THR A 178 -6.46 -25.95 7.87
CA THR A 178 -5.86 -24.93 7.04
C THR A 178 -6.63 -23.62 7.26
N THR A 179 -6.29 -22.95 8.36
CA THR A 179 -6.65 -21.56 8.61
C THR A 179 -5.96 -20.75 7.52
N HIS A 180 -6.67 -20.51 6.42
CA HIS A 180 -6.18 -19.70 5.32
C HIS A 180 -6.00 -18.27 5.86
N ARG A 181 -4.73 -17.88 6.01
CA ARG A 181 -4.34 -16.55 6.46
C ARG A 181 -4.26 -15.66 5.24
N TYR A 182 -5.10 -14.64 5.16
CA TYR A 182 -5.09 -13.68 4.06
C TYR A 182 -4.21 -12.51 4.45
N TYR A 183 -3.23 -12.18 3.61
CA TYR A 183 -2.36 -11.03 3.83
C TYR A 183 -2.70 -9.93 2.84
N GLU A 184 -2.98 -8.74 3.35
CA GLU A 184 -3.08 -7.53 2.54
C GLU A 184 -1.79 -6.73 2.70
N TYR A 185 -1.23 -6.30 1.57
CA TYR A 185 -0.03 -5.48 1.52
C TYR A 185 -0.42 -4.10 1.01
N SER A 186 -0.03 -3.06 1.73
CA SER A 186 -0.34 -1.68 1.34
C SER A 186 0.79 -0.74 1.71
N ILE A 187 0.83 0.41 1.03
CA ILE A 187 1.65 1.55 1.42
C ILE A 187 0.68 2.63 1.89
N TYR A 188 0.72 2.91 3.20
CA TYR A 188 -0.30 3.69 3.88
C TYR A 188 -1.72 3.16 3.53
N ASP A 189 -2.74 3.99 3.66
CA ASP A 189 -4.13 3.60 3.42
C ASP A 189 -4.57 3.80 1.95
N TYR A 190 -3.71 4.33 1.07
CA TYR A 190 -4.09 4.73 -0.29
C TYR A 190 -3.60 3.80 -1.41
N CYS A 191 -2.58 2.97 -1.18
CA CYS A 191 -1.99 2.13 -2.22
C CYS A 191 -1.98 0.66 -1.81
N SER A 192 -2.68 -0.19 -2.56
CA SER A 192 -2.64 -1.65 -2.38
C SER A 192 -1.53 -2.25 -3.23
N ILE A 193 -0.72 -3.14 -2.68
CA ILE A 193 0.39 -3.79 -3.41
C ILE A 193 -0.03 -5.23 -3.80
N PRO A 194 0.00 -5.59 -5.10
CA PRO A 194 -0.30 -6.95 -5.54
C PRO A 194 0.67 -7.98 -4.95
N GLU A 195 0.16 -9.17 -4.60
CA GLU A 195 0.98 -10.25 -4.02
C GLU A 195 2.15 -10.66 -4.91
N GLU A 196 1.95 -10.70 -6.23
CA GLU A 196 3.02 -10.99 -7.20
C GLU A 196 4.17 -9.97 -7.09
N MET A 197 3.84 -8.69 -6.89
CA MET A 197 4.83 -7.63 -6.73
C MET A 197 5.59 -7.79 -5.41
N VAL A 198 4.90 -8.16 -4.33
CA VAL A 198 5.54 -8.46 -3.03
C VAL A 198 6.51 -9.64 -3.16
N SER A 199 6.10 -10.71 -3.86
CA SER A 199 6.97 -11.85 -4.14
C SER A 199 8.26 -11.43 -4.87
N GLN A 200 8.15 -10.58 -5.89
CA GLN A 200 9.32 -10.04 -6.61
C GLN A 200 10.22 -9.20 -5.70
N ILE A 201 9.64 -8.37 -4.81
CA ILE A 201 10.39 -7.57 -3.83
C ILE A 201 11.16 -8.47 -2.86
N VAL A 202 10.52 -9.51 -2.34
CA VAL A 202 11.16 -10.46 -1.40
C VAL A 202 12.32 -11.18 -2.09
N ILE A 203 12.10 -11.74 -3.28
CA ILE A 203 13.13 -12.46 -4.04
C ILE A 203 14.34 -11.55 -4.32
N SER A 204 14.08 -10.30 -4.74
CA SER A 204 15.13 -9.33 -5.09
C SER A 204 15.86 -8.74 -3.89
N SER A 205 15.24 -8.68 -2.70
CA SER A 205 15.89 -8.28 -1.45
C SER A 205 16.92 -9.30 -0.93
N GLY A 206 17.10 -10.42 -1.61
CA GLY A 206 18.09 -11.45 -1.27
C GLY A 206 17.60 -12.47 -0.26
N TYR A 207 16.36 -12.33 0.24
CA TYR A 207 15.61 -13.40 0.90
C TYR A 207 15.28 -14.46 -0.14
N SER A 208 16.18 -15.42 -0.26
CA SER A 208 15.98 -16.61 -1.06
C SER A 208 15.91 -17.79 -0.12
N SER A 209 14.98 -18.70 -0.39
CA SER A 209 14.73 -19.92 0.40
C SER A 209 16.02 -20.66 0.81
N LYS A 210 15.93 -21.56 1.80
CA LYS A 210 17.04 -22.40 2.33
C LYS A 210 17.96 -23.03 1.25
N LYS A 211 17.51 -23.18 0.00
CA LYS A 211 18.30 -23.65 -1.16
C LYS A 211 19.34 -22.64 -1.69
N ALA A 212 19.15 -21.34 -1.51
CA ALA A 212 20.04 -20.31 -2.03
C ALA A 212 21.10 -19.85 -1.04
N GLU A 213 20.87 -20.03 0.27
CA GLU A 213 21.90 -19.86 1.30
C GLU A 213 23.04 -20.87 1.11
N GLN A 214 22.73 -22.09 0.69
CA GLN A 214 23.72 -23.13 0.37
C GLN A 214 24.62 -22.78 -0.83
N ALA A 215 24.20 -21.84 -1.70
CA ALA A 215 24.97 -21.41 -2.88
C ALA A 215 25.85 -20.17 -2.63
N LYS A 216 25.71 -19.50 -1.48
CA LYS A 216 26.45 -18.26 -1.15
C LYS A 216 27.70 -18.49 -0.31
N GLN A 217 28.02 -19.73 0.08
CA GLN A 217 29.10 -20.00 1.02
C GLN A 217 30.39 -20.47 0.31
N LEU A 218 31.47 -19.74 0.62
CA LEU A 218 32.90 -20.02 0.43
C LEU A 218 33.53 -19.54 -0.88
N VAL A 219 34.64 -18.82 -0.73
CA VAL A 219 35.67 -18.68 -1.76
C VAL A 219 36.04 -20.11 -2.17
N PRO A 220 35.93 -20.50 -3.45
CA PRO A 220 36.28 -21.86 -3.88
C PRO A 220 37.72 -22.16 -3.44
N LEU A 221 37.95 -23.33 -2.83
CA LEU A 221 39.28 -23.74 -2.36
C LEU A 221 40.30 -23.77 -3.52
N GLU A 222 39.82 -23.96 -4.75
CA GLU A 222 40.60 -23.89 -6.00
C GLU A 222 41.23 -22.51 -6.26
N GLU A 223 40.68 -21.42 -5.72
CA GLU A 223 41.24 -20.07 -5.86
C GLU A 223 42.45 -19.85 -4.93
N LEU A 224 42.51 -20.59 -3.80
CA LEU A 224 43.62 -20.54 -2.85
C LEU A 224 44.80 -21.40 -3.27
N GLU A 225 44.56 -22.47 -4.05
CA GLU A 225 45.59 -23.37 -4.58
C GLU A 225 46.55 -22.70 -5.57
N ASN A 226 46.13 -21.60 -6.20
CA ASN A 226 46.93 -20.89 -7.21
C ASN A 226 47.79 -19.75 -6.65
N ILE A 227 47.82 -19.55 -5.34
CA ILE A 227 48.61 -18.52 -4.67
C ILE A 227 50.03 -19.04 -4.48
N ASN A 228 50.94 -18.65 -5.37
CA ASN A 228 52.34 -19.10 -5.30
C ASN A 228 53.30 -17.96 -4.96
N ARG A 229 52.86 -16.70 -5.09
CA ARG A 229 53.67 -15.51 -4.84
C ARG A 229 52.90 -14.40 -4.12
N PRO A 230 53.59 -13.49 -3.41
CA PRO A 230 52.95 -12.36 -2.73
C PRO A 230 52.09 -11.47 -3.65
N GLU A 231 52.48 -11.29 -4.92
CA GLU A 231 51.71 -10.57 -5.93
C GLU A 231 50.37 -11.23 -6.31
N ASP A 232 50.26 -12.55 -6.15
CA ASP A 232 49.02 -13.30 -6.39
C ASP A 232 47.98 -12.96 -5.31
N VAL A 233 48.44 -12.75 -4.07
CA VAL A 233 47.58 -12.32 -2.95
C VAL A 233 47.01 -10.94 -3.21
N ILE A 234 47.84 -10.00 -3.68
CA ILE A 234 47.40 -8.65 -4.04
C ILE A 234 46.40 -8.69 -5.20
N SER A 235 46.65 -9.53 -6.21
CA SER A 235 45.76 -9.71 -7.37
C SER A 235 44.40 -10.29 -6.98
N LEU A 236 44.37 -11.20 -5.99
CA LEU A 236 43.14 -11.74 -5.42
C LEU A 236 42.39 -10.69 -4.60
N GLN A 237 43.08 -9.90 -3.78
CA GLN A 237 42.46 -8.80 -3.03
C GLN A 237 41.75 -7.81 -3.97
N ILE A 238 42.41 -7.39 -5.05
CA ILE A 238 41.82 -6.50 -6.06
C ILE A 238 40.60 -7.16 -6.74
N ARG A 239 40.65 -8.45 -7.07
CA ARG A 239 39.50 -9.17 -7.67
C ARG A 239 38.31 -9.27 -6.72
N ILE A 240 38.56 -9.59 -5.45
CA ILE A 240 37.53 -9.65 -4.41
C ILE A 240 36.88 -8.27 -4.25
N GLU A 241 37.70 -7.22 -4.18
CA GLU A 241 37.21 -5.84 -4.03
C GLU A 241 36.38 -5.39 -5.25
N ASN A 242 36.85 -5.65 -6.47
CA ASN A 242 36.11 -5.36 -7.70
C ASN A 242 34.80 -6.16 -7.81
N LYS A 243 34.79 -7.44 -7.40
CA LYS A 243 33.57 -8.26 -7.36
C LYS A 243 32.56 -7.70 -6.36
N ASN A 244 33.02 -7.23 -5.20
CA ASN A 244 32.20 -6.56 -4.19
C ASN A 244 31.64 -5.21 -4.67
N ILE A 245 32.42 -4.43 -5.42
CA ILE A 245 31.93 -3.18 -6.03
C ILE A 245 30.83 -3.49 -7.04
N LYS A 246 31.06 -4.45 -7.95
CA LYS A 246 30.08 -4.86 -8.96
C LYS A 246 28.80 -5.42 -8.35
N SER A 247 28.89 -6.19 -7.26
CA SER A 247 27.70 -6.70 -6.57
C SER A 247 26.90 -5.57 -5.91
N ARG A 248 27.57 -4.61 -5.25
CA ARG A 248 26.91 -3.44 -4.65
C ARG A 248 26.23 -2.54 -5.69
N GLU A 249 26.84 -2.36 -6.86
CA GLU A 249 26.23 -1.61 -7.97
C GLU A 249 24.98 -2.30 -8.50
N LEU A 250 25.02 -3.64 -8.64
CA LEU A 250 23.87 -4.44 -9.06
C LEU A 250 22.74 -4.37 -8.03
N GLU A 251 23.04 -4.46 -6.73
CA GLU A 251 22.06 -4.32 -5.65
C GLU A 251 21.43 -2.92 -5.63
N LYS A 252 22.23 -1.86 -5.81
CA LYS A 252 21.71 -0.47 -5.91
C LYS A 252 20.77 -0.32 -7.09
N LYS A 253 21.14 -0.88 -8.25
CA LYS A 253 20.32 -0.86 -9.46
C LYS A 253 18.98 -1.58 -9.23
N GLN A 254 19.02 -2.78 -8.65
CA GLN A 254 17.81 -3.55 -8.33
C GLN A 254 16.92 -2.82 -7.32
N LYS A 255 17.48 -2.24 -6.26
CA LYS A 255 16.72 -1.42 -5.30
C LYS A 255 16.04 -0.23 -5.98
N SER A 256 16.73 0.43 -6.91
CA SER A 256 16.18 1.54 -7.69
C SER A 256 15.03 1.10 -8.60
N GLU A 257 15.16 -0.07 -9.26
CA GLU A 257 14.12 -0.63 -10.13
C GLU A 257 12.86 -0.99 -9.33
N ILE A 258 13.03 -1.63 -8.16
CA ILE A 258 11.93 -1.95 -7.26
C ILE A 258 11.22 -0.69 -6.76
N ALA A 259 11.98 0.29 -6.28
CA ALA A 259 11.42 1.56 -5.81
C ALA A 259 10.59 2.25 -6.92
N THR A 260 11.09 2.22 -8.15
CA THR A 260 10.38 2.76 -9.32
C THR A 260 9.08 2.00 -9.58
N MET A 261 9.12 0.67 -9.58
CA MET A 261 7.95 -0.18 -9.81
C MET A 261 6.84 0.06 -8.78
N ILE A 262 7.19 0.07 -7.48
CA ILE A 262 6.23 0.36 -6.39
C ILE A 262 5.63 1.76 -6.56
N THR A 263 6.47 2.75 -6.85
CA THR A 263 6.03 4.12 -7.04
C THR A 263 5.06 4.24 -8.22
N GLN A 264 5.36 3.57 -9.34
CA GLN A 264 4.50 3.55 -10.51
C GLN A 264 3.13 2.93 -10.21
N GLU A 265 3.10 1.82 -9.48
CA GLU A 265 1.86 1.17 -9.08
C GLU A 265 1.00 2.09 -8.19
N CYS A 266 1.61 2.71 -7.18
CA CYS A 266 0.88 3.61 -6.30
C CYS A 266 0.42 4.91 -7.00
N ARG A 267 1.24 5.48 -7.89
CA ARG A 267 0.82 6.67 -8.69
C ARG A 267 -0.31 6.30 -9.64
N LYS A 268 -0.23 5.12 -10.27
CA LYS A 268 -1.27 4.62 -11.17
C LYS A 268 -2.61 4.51 -10.45
N GLN A 269 -2.65 3.88 -9.28
CA GLN A 269 -3.91 3.77 -8.50
C GLN A 269 -4.54 5.13 -8.19
N LEU A 270 -3.73 6.14 -7.82
CA LEU A 270 -4.23 7.50 -7.58
C LEU A 270 -4.73 8.21 -8.84
N LEU A 271 -4.06 7.99 -9.98
CA LEU A 271 -4.32 8.71 -11.22
C LEU A 271 -5.41 8.05 -12.07
N ASP A 272 -5.52 6.73 -12.07
CA ASP A 272 -6.52 5.98 -12.85
C ASP A 272 -7.94 6.42 -12.47
N GLU A 273 -8.20 6.64 -11.17
CA GLU A 273 -9.48 7.18 -10.70
C GLU A 273 -9.80 8.55 -11.31
N GLN A 274 -8.79 9.42 -11.46
CA GLN A 274 -8.97 10.75 -12.02
C GLN A 274 -9.11 10.71 -13.55
N ILE A 275 -8.34 9.85 -14.21
CA ILE A 275 -8.40 9.62 -15.65
C ILE A 275 -9.79 9.11 -16.05
N ASP A 276 -10.39 8.21 -15.26
CA ASP A 276 -11.74 7.71 -15.48
C ASP A 276 -12.79 8.83 -15.42
N ILE A 277 -12.65 9.77 -14.48
CA ILE A 277 -13.51 10.95 -14.38
C ILE A 277 -13.37 11.82 -15.64
N ILE A 278 -12.13 12.13 -16.05
CA ILE A 278 -11.84 12.92 -17.26
C ILE A 278 -12.45 12.26 -18.49
N ASN A 279 -12.24 10.95 -18.67
CA ASN A 279 -12.76 10.20 -19.80
C ASN A 279 -14.29 10.25 -19.87
N ARG A 280 -14.97 10.09 -18.73
CA ARG A 280 -16.44 10.20 -18.64
C ARG A 280 -16.96 11.59 -18.96
N GLN A 281 -16.17 12.65 -18.75
CA GLN A 281 -16.54 14.03 -19.10
C GLN A 281 -16.33 14.35 -20.59
N ILE A 282 -15.39 13.69 -21.27
CA ILE A 282 -15.10 13.92 -22.70
C ILE A 282 -16.08 13.18 -23.61
N ILE A 283 -16.42 11.93 -23.29
CA ILE A 283 -17.29 11.05 -24.09
C ILE A 283 -18.71 11.61 -24.38
N PRO A 284 -19.38 12.38 -23.48
CA PRO A 284 -20.69 12.97 -23.75
C PRO A 284 -20.65 14.04 -24.86
N THR A 285 -19.52 14.72 -25.01
CA THR A 285 -19.33 15.83 -25.97
C THR A 285 -19.16 15.38 -27.42
N GLN A 286 -18.80 14.11 -27.65
CA GLN A 286 -18.53 13.55 -28.99
C GLN A 286 -19.78 12.91 -29.64
N ARG A 287 -20.92 12.87 -28.94
CA ARG A 287 -22.22 12.43 -29.48
C ARG A 287 -23.13 13.64 -29.72
N LYS A 288 -22.76 14.51 -30.67
CA LYS A 288 -23.65 15.52 -31.26
C LYS A 288 -23.38 15.67 -32.74
#